data_AF-A0A5D0IM51-F1
#
_entry.id   AF-A0A5D0IM51-F1
#
_cell.length_a   1.000
_cell.length_b   1.000
_cell.length_c   1.000
_cell.angle_alpha   90.00
_cell.angle_beta   90.00
_cell.angle_gamma   90.00
#
_symmetry.space_group_name_H-M   'P 1'
#
loop_
_entity.id
_entity.type
_entity.pdbx_description
1 polymer ?
#
loop_
_entity_poly.entity_id
_entity_poly.type
_entity_poly.pdbx_seq_one_letter_code
_entity_poly.pdbx_strand_id
1 'polypeptide(L)'
;MNSFKYINSILEKEEQKFFLKKASERGFIDNSLIGLLYFILNKDKDYFLITNKRIVCLVKNRLVLNSKYNNFSNIEFNSNNDNIKFENSENKAKSLSLRSFRLSYEEIQKLKKILN
;
A
#
# COMPACT_ATOMS: atom_id res chain seq x y z
N MET A 1 5.46 12.00 -11.17
CA MET A 1 5.41 10.56 -11.51
C MET A 1 3.96 10.16 -11.68
N ASN A 2 3.58 9.51 -12.78
CA ASN A 2 2.22 8.94 -12.89
C ASN A 2 2.19 7.63 -12.10
N SER A 3 1.55 7.67 -10.93
CA SER A 3 1.52 6.57 -9.96
C SER A 3 0.92 5.29 -10.53
N PHE A 4 -0.09 5.41 -11.40
CA PHE A 4 -0.70 4.27 -12.07
C PHE A 4 0.26 3.64 -13.09
N LYS A 5 0.90 4.46 -13.93
CA LYS A 5 1.91 3.97 -14.88
C LYS A 5 3.09 3.30 -14.16
N TYR A 6 3.51 3.85 -13.02
CA TYR A 6 4.57 3.28 -12.20
C TYR A 6 4.19 1.88 -11.67
N ILE A 7 3.02 1.75 -11.05
CA ILE A 7 2.53 0.46 -10.55
C ILE A 7 2.40 -0.57 -11.68
N ASN A 8 1.81 -0.20 -12.81
CA ASN A 8 1.67 -1.12 -13.95
C ASN A 8 3.03 -1.62 -14.47
N SER A 9 4.04 -0.74 -14.54
CA SER A 9 5.38 -1.14 -14.98
C SER A 9 6.05 -2.19 -14.07
N ILE A 10 5.61 -2.29 -12.80
CA ILE A 10 6.04 -3.33 -11.87
C ILE A 10 5.24 -4.62 -12.14
N LEU A 11 3.92 -4.51 -12.27
CA LEU A 11 3.03 -5.65 -12.52
C LEU A 11 3.30 -6.35 -13.85
N GLU A 12 3.85 -5.66 -14.85
CA GLU A 12 4.30 -6.25 -16.11
C GLU A 12 5.52 -7.18 -15.95
N LYS A 13 6.28 -7.05 -14.85
CA LYS A 13 7.56 -7.74 -14.64
C LYS A 13 7.59 -8.66 -13.44
N GLU A 14 6.61 -8.53 -12.55
CA GLU A 14 6.59 -9.18 -11.24
C GLU A 14 5.21 -9.76 -10.97
N GLU A 15 5.19 -10.94 -10.35
CA GLU A 15 3.93 -11.62 -10.05
C GLU A 15 3.25 -10.91 -8.89
N GLN A 16 2.03 -10.44 -9.12
CA GLN A 16 1.21 -9.81 -8.08
C GLN A 16 0.78 -10.84 -7.04
N LYS A 17 1.10 -10.60 -5.77
CA LYS A 17 0.57 -11.40 -4.65
C LYS A 17 -0.60 -10.70 -3.98
N PHE A 18 -0.48 -9.40 -3.74
CA PHE A 18 -1.54 -8.58 -3.17
C PHE A 18 -1.52 -7.17 -3.77
N PHE A 19 -2.70 -6.62 -4.06
CA PHE A 19 -2.80 -5.25 -4.55
C PHE A 19 -4.02 -4.54 -3.97
N LEU A 20 -3.78 -3.30 -3.53
CA LEU A 20 -4.78 -2.41 -2.98
C LEU A 20 -4.63 -1.03 -3.61
N LYS A 21 -5.76 -0.45 -3.99
CA LYS A 21 -5.88 0.92 -4.50
C LYS A 21 -7.03 1.62 -3.78
N LYS A 22 -6.74 2.69 -3.04
CA LYS A 22 -7.76 3.50 -2.35
C LYS A 22 -7.66 4.97 -2.73
N ALA A 23 -8.77 5.70 -2.57
CA ALA A 23 -8.71 7.16 -2.56
C ALA A 23 -7.97 7.62 -1.31
N SER A 24 -7.02 8.55 -1.43
CA SER A 24 -6.22 8.99 -0.28
C SER A 24 -7.05 9.68 0.79
N GLU A 25 -6.62 9.54 2.05
CA GLU A 25 -7.28 10.22 3.17
C GLU A 25 -7.08 11.74 3.10
N ARG A 26 -8.14 12.48 3.44
CA ARG A 26 -8.14 13.94 3.54
C ARG A 26 -8.07 14.31 5.02
N GLY A 27 -7.25 15.31 5.36
CA GLY A 27 -7.50 16.03 6.60
C GLY A 27 -8.84 16.74 6.43
N PHE A 28 -9.75 16.59 7.40
CA PHE A 28 -10.98 17.38 7.43
C PHE A 28 -10.58 18.86 7.51
N ILE A 29 -10.66 19.57 6.39
CA ILE A 29 -10.66 21.03 6.42
C ILE A 29 -12.13 21.39 6.61
N ASP A 30 -12.46 21.81 7.82
CA ASP A 30 -13.80 22.25 8.15
C ASP A 30 -14.20 23.44 7.29
N ASN A 31 -15.45 23.36 6.84
CA ASN A 31 -16.29 24.37 6.20
C ASN A 31 -16.35 24.40 4.66
N SER A 32 -17.61 24.28 4.19
CA SER A 32 -18.20 24.72 2.92
C SER A 32 -18.13 23.77 1.69
N LEU A 33 -19.05 24.01 0.75
CA LEU A 33 -19.19 23.41 -0.61
C LEU A 33 -17.86 23.17 -1.34
N ILE A 34 -16.80 23.92 -0.98
CA ILE A 34 -15.42 23.72 -1.43
C ILE A 34 -14.90 22.33 -1.10
N GLY A 35 -15.21 21.77 0.08
CA GLY A 35 -14.83 20.41 0.46
C GLY A 35 -15.49 19.32 -0.40
N LEU A 36 -16.67 19.60 -0.97
CA LEU A 36 -17.40 18.73 -1.88
C LEU A 36 -16.86 18.83 -3.32
N LEU A 37 -16.52 20.03 -3.80
CA LEU A 37 -15.86 20.20 -5.09
C LEU A 37 -14.43 19.63 -5.07
N TYR A 38 -13.69 19.82 -3.96
CA TYR A 38 -12.39 19.18 -3.75
C TYR A 38 -12.48 17.65 -3.68
N PHE A 39 -13.61 17.09 -3.21
CA PHE A 39 -13.87 15.64 -3.27
C PHE A 39 -13.80 15.12 -4.70
N ILE A 40 -14.41 15.85 -5.62
CA ILE A 40 -14.55 15.47 -7.03
C ILE A 40 -13.25 15.75 -7.80
N LEU A 41 -12.50 16.79 -7.42
CA LEU A 41 -11.27 17.22 -8.09
C LEU A 41 -10.02 16.45 -7.65
N ASN A 42 -9.96 15.97 -6.40
CA ASN A 42 -8.78 15.25 -5.91
C ASN A 42 -8.75 13.79 -6.39
N LYS A 43 -7.87 13.54 -7.35
CA LYS A 43 -7.59 12.22 -7.94
C LYS A 43 -6.52 11.42 -7.18
N ASP A 44 -6.10 11.88 -6.01
CA ASP A 44 -5.02 11.24 -5.26
C ASP A 44 -5.41 9.84 -4.79
N LYS A 45 -4.50 8.89 -5.03
CA LYS A 45 -4.67 7.49 -4.70
C LYS A 45 -3.53 7.02 -3.81
N ASP A 46 -3.90 6.15 -2.88
CA ASP A 46 -2.98 5.32 -2.13
C ASP A 46 -2.91 3.96 -2.82
N TYR A 47 -1.69 3.45 -3.00
CA TYR A 47 -1.43 2.14 -3.57
C TYR A 47 -0.60 1.33 -2.59
N PHE A 48 -1.03 0.11 -2.32
CA PHE A 48 -0.25 -0.87 -1.60
C PHE A 48 -0.14 -2.14 -2.43
N LEU A 49 1.08 -2.51 -2.81
CA LEU A 49 1.39 -3.61 -3.70
C LEU A 49 2.41 -4.52 -3.02
N ILE A 50 2.11 -5.81 -2.97
CA ILE A 50 3.03 -6.88 -2.63
C ILE A 50 3.16 -7.78 -3.86
N THR A 51 4.38 -8.04 -4.28
CA THR A 51 4.70 -8.95 -5.40
C THR A 51 5.45 -10.18 -4.89
N ASN A 52 5.94 -11.02 -5.77
CA ASN A 52 6.91 -12.05 -5.39
C ASN A 52 8.31 -11.49 -5.03
N LYS A 53 8.63 -10.21 -5.32
CA LYS A 53 9.99 -9.64 -5.18
C LYS A 53 10.10 -8.38 -4.32
N ARG A 54 9.01 -7.62 -4.17
CA ARG A 54 9.02 -6.32 -3.48
C ARG A 54 7.66 -5.93 -2.90
N ILE A 55 7.73 -5.04 -1.90
CA ILE A 55 6.61 -4.25 -1.40
C ILE A 55 6.77 -2.81 -1.91
N VAL A 56 5.66 -2.27 -2.42
CA VAL A 56 5.56 -0.88 -2.87
C VAL A 56 4.37 -0.18 -2.22
N CYS A 57 4.61 1.01 -1.69
CA CYS A 57 3.61 1.87 -1.06
C CYS A 57 3.66 3.25 -1.69
N LEU A 58 2.52 3.71 -2.20
CA LEU A 58 2.32 5.10 -2.56
C LEU A 58 1.21 5.66 -1.68
N VAL A 59 1.44 6.84 -1.11
CA VAL A 59 0.43 7.60 -0.34
C VAL A 59 0.30 8.97 -0.99
N LYS A 60 -0.93 9.38 -1.29
CA LYS A 60 -1.23 10.61 -2.05
C LYS A 60 -0.38 10.68 -3.32
N ASN A 61 -0.35 9.58 -4.09
CA ASN A 61 0.46 9.42 -5.30
C ASN A 61 2.00 9.50 -5.13
N ARG A 62 2.53 9.69 -3.92
CA ARG A 62 3.97 9.78 -3.64
C ARG A 62 4.51 8.45 -3.17
N LEU A 63 5.69 8.07 -3.67
CA LEU A 63 6.37 6.84 -3.24
C LEU A 63 6.85 6.98 -1.80
N VAL A 64 6.28 6.17 -0.90
CA VAL A 64 6.66 6.11 0.53
C VAL A 64 7.59 4.94 0.78
N LEU A 65 7.36 3.82 0.08
CA LEU A 65 8.18 2.62 0.20
C LEU A 65 8.31 1.94 -1.16
N ASN A 66 9.53 1.50 -1.47
CA ASN A 66 9.83 0.55 -2.53
C ASN A 66 10.97 -0.32 -2.01
N SER A 67 10.65 -1.50 -1.50
CA SER A 67 11.63 -2.37 -0.85
C SER A 67 11.55 -3.76 -1.44
N LYS A 68 12.68 -4.20 -2.00
CA LYS A 68 12.86 -5.59 -2.44
C LYS A 68 13.20 -6.47 -1.25
N TYR A 69 12.86 -7.74 -1.35
CA TYR A 69 13.21 -8.79 -0.39
C TYR A 69 13.66 -10.04 -1.12
N ASN A 70 14.42 -10.88 -0.41
CA ASN A 70 14.95 -12.11 -0.97
C ASN A 70 13.95 -13.27 -0.84
N ASN A 71 13.09 -13.26 0.18
CA ASN A 71 12.13 -14.31 0.44
C ASN A 71 10.75 -13.74 0.80
N PHE A 72 9.75 -14.02 -0.04
CA PHE A 72 8.36 -13.62 0.20
C PHE A 72 7.77 -14.28 1.45
N SER A 73 8.17 -15.52 1.77
CA SER A 73 7.64 -16.27 2.91
C SER A 73 8.02 -15.68 4.27
N ASN A 74 8.96 -14.73 4.31
CA ASN A 74 9.38 -14.03 5.54
C ASN A 74 8.58 -12.75 5.79
N ILE A 75 7.53 -12.48 5.01
CA ILE A 75 6.67 -11.32 5.20
C ILE A 75 5.53 -11.71 6.14
N GLU A 76 5.46 -11.06 7.29
CA GLU A 76 4.44 -11.31 8.31
C GLU A 76 3.47 -10.13 8.39
N PHE A 77 2.17 -10.43 8.51
CA PHE A 77 1.15 -9.42 8.76
C PHE A 77 0.50 -9.58 10.13
N ASN A 78 0.58 -8.54 10.96
CA ASN A 78 -0.08 -8.49 12.25
C ASN A 78 -1.37 -7.66 12.15
N SER A 79 -2.52 -8.35 12.14
CA SER A 79 -3.83 -7.70 12.05
C SER A 79 -4.26 -6.94 13.31
N ASN A 80 -3.59 -7.13 14.45
CA ASN A 80 -3.96 -6.42 15.67
C ASN A 80 -3.50 -4.95 15.65
N ASN A 81 -2.50 -4.64 14.82
CA ASN A 81 -1.95 -3.29 14.69
C ASN A 81 -1.76 -2.83 13.24
N ASP A 82 -2.21 -3.63 12.28
CA ASP A 82 -2.07 -3.44 10.84
C ASP A 82 -0.62 -3.25 10.38
N ASN A 83 0.34 -3.91 11.02
CA ASN A 83 1.75 -3.81 10.64
C ASN A 83 2.19 -5.00 9.80
N ILE A 84 2.98 -4.72 8.76
CA ILE A 84 3.75 -5.72 8.03
C ILE A 84 5.20 -5.65 8.46
N LYS A 85 5.77 -6.82 8.76
CA LYS A 85 7.19 -7.01 9.02
C LYS A 85 7.81 -7.84 7.92
N PHE A 86 9.02 -7.49 7.50
CA PHE A 86 9.76 -8.23 6.50
C PHE A 86 11.24 -7.89 6.57
N GLU A 87 12.08 -8.73 5.97
CA GLU A 87 13.49 -8.42 5.74
C GLU A 87 13.69 -7.95 4.31
N ASN A 88 14.40 -6.83 4.13
CA ASN A 88 14.72 -6.37 2.79
C ASN A 88 15.86 -7.21 2.17
N SER A 89 16.23 -6.90 0.93
CA SER A 89 17.31 -7.61 0.21
C SER A 89 18.70 -7.49 0.87
N GLU A 90 18.87 -6.56 1.82
CA GLU A 90 20.08 -6.37 2.63
C GLU A 90 19.99 -7.09 3.98
N ASN A 91 18.99 -7.96 4.18
CA ASN A 91 18.68 -8.65 5.43
C ASN A 91 18.42 -7.70 6.62
N LYS A 92 17.98 -6.47 6.34
CA LYS A 92 17.56 -5.51 7.37
C LYS A 92 16.08 -5.68 7.64
N ALA A 93 15.74 -5.90 8.90
CA ALA A 93 14.36 -5.91 9.35
C ALA A 93 13.69 -4.55 9.07
N LYS A 94 12.50 -4.61 8.49
CA LYS A 94 11.63 -3.47 8.19
C LYS A 94 10.26 -3.73 8.78
N SER A 95 9.63 -2.65 9.20
CA SER A 95 8.24 -2.64 9.65
C SER A 95 7.53 -1.48 8.95
N LEU A 96 6.33 -1.76 8.45
CA LEU A 96 5.47 -0.78 7.81
C LEU A 96 4.09 -0.85 8.44
N SER A 97 3.59 0.29 8.91
CA SER A 97 2.19 0.40 9.31
C SER A 97 1.29 0.62 8.10
N LEU A 98 0.23 -0.20 8.00
CA LEU A 98 -0.78 -0.10 6.96
C LEU A 98 -2.01 0.71 7.39
N ARG A 99 -2.00 1.33 8.57
CA ARG A 99 -3.14 2.10 9.09
C ARG A 99 -3.63 3.18 8.13
N SER A 100 -2.70 3.87 7.44
CA SER A 100 -3.04 4.89 6.42
C SER A 100 -3.83 4.36 5.23
N PHE A 101 -3.69 3.06 4.93
CA PHE A 101 -4.44 2.39 3.85
C PHE A 101 -5.86 2.01 4.27
N ARG A 102 -6.22 2.15 5.56
CA ARG A 102 -7.57 1.92 6.09
C ARG A 102 -8.15 0.60 5.61
N LEU A 103 -7.45 -0.50 5.86
CA LEU A 103 -7.84 -1.82 5.39
C LEU A 103 -9.25 -2.17 5.90
N SER A 104 -10.10 -2.63 4.99
CA SER A 104 -11.38 -3.26 5.33
C SER A 104 -11.13 -4.67 5.86
N TYR A 105 -12.12 -5.22 6.53
CA TYR A 105 -12.07 -6.60 7.02
C TYR A 105 -11.72 -7.61 5.91
N GLU A 106 -12.34 -7.49 4.74
CA GLU A 106 -12.06 -8.38 3.60
C GLU A 106 -10.62 -8.29 3.11
N GLU A 107 -10.05 -7.07 3.07
CA GLU A 107 -8.66 -6.84 2.67
C GLU A 107 -7.68 -7.42 3.70
N ILE A 108 -8.00 -7.31 5.00
CA ILE A 108 -7.26 -7.93 6.09
C ILE A 108 -7.28 -9.46 5.94
N GLN A 109 -8.45 -10.07 5.66
CA GLN A 109 -8.54 -11.52 5.46
C GLN A 109 -7.78 -11.99 4.23
N LYS A 110 -7.83 -11.23 3.12
CA LYS A 110 -7.04 -11.52 1.92
C LYS A 110 -5.54 -11.47 2.22
N LEU A 111 -5.06 -10.44 2.92
CA LEU A 111 -3.66 -10.32 3.32
C LEU A 111 -3.23 -11.49 4.20
N LYS A 112 -4.04 -11.85 5.21
CA LYS A 112 -3.77 -13.02 6.05
C LYS A 112 -3.62 -14.29 5.23
N LYS A 113 -4.55 -14.57 4.32
CA LYS A 113 -4.50 -15.78 3.48
C LYS A 113 -3.24 -15.87 2.60
N ILE A 114 -2.67 -14.74 2.23
CA ILE A 114 -1.52 -14.66 1.33
C ILE A 114 -0.19 -14.71 2.12
N LEU A 115 -0.18 -14.26 3.37
CA LEU A 115 1.04 -14.07 4.18
C LEU A 115 1.13 -15.00 5.40
N ASN A 116 0.04 -15.67 5.80
CA ASN A 116 -0.01 -16.66 6.86
C ASN A 116 -0.39 -18.04 6.33
#